data_AF-A0A2T1D638-F1
#
_entry.id   AF-A0A2T1D638-F1
#
_cell.length_a   1.000
_cell.length_b   1.000
_cell.length_c   1.000
_cell.angle_alpha   90.00
_cell.angle_beta   90.00
_cell.angle_gamma   90.00
#
_symmetry.space_group_name_H-M   'P 1'
#
loop_
_entity.id
_entity.type
_entity.pdbx_description
1 polymer ?
#
loop_
_entity_poly.entity_id
_entity_poly.type
_entity_poly.pdbx_seq_one_letter_code
_entity_poly.pdbx_strand_id
1 'polypeptide(L)'
;MSSTQTGIEWTDKTWNPTTGCDKISPGCLHCYAEALTQRFPKNFSNGFGLTLHPARLEEPLRWRTPSRIFVNSMSDLFHEDVPLDFIKQVLSVIRLTPWHVYQILTKRHERLRDLTSELDFPENVWLGVSVENQNYVDRLEYLREVPVSVRFISCEPLLGALKLDLTDIHWVIVGGESGQKNRPIKVSWAEDIRDQCQKAGVSFFFKQVGGRTPKAGGRLLNDEIWDEMPDAWDQHIRRWGSAPLKGMRRLGKLELTA
;
A
#
# COMPACT_ATOMS: atom_id res chain seq x y z
N MET A 1 -13.34 6.94 5.07
CA MET A 1 -14.24 6.38 4.04
C MET A 1 -13.50 5.29 3.32
N SER A 2 -14.04 4.07 3.36
CA SER A 2 -13.61 3.01 2.46
C SER A 2 -14.09 3.33 1.05
N SER A 3 -13.39 2.82 0.04
CA SER A 3 -13.77 3.04 -1.36
C SER A 3 -13.74 1.74 -2.14
N THR A 4 -14.82 1.47 -2.87
CA THR A 4 -14.93 0.35 -3.80
C THR A 4 -14.28 0.63 -5.17
N GLN A 5 -13.87 1.89 -5.41
CA GLN A 5 -13.09 2.34 -6.56
C GLN A 5 -12.01 3.33 -6.10
N THR A 6 -10.75 2.92 -6.14
CA THR A 6 -9.63 3.76 -5.67
C THR A 6 -8.78 4.26 -6.83
N GLY A 7 -8.20 5.45 -6.66
CA GLY A 7 -7.22 6.01 -7.58
C GLY A 7 -5.83 5.36 -7.46
N ILE A 8 -5.59 4.57 -6.40
CA ILE A 8 -4.30 3.91 -6.14
C ILE A 8 -4.11 2.75 -7.12
N GLU A 9 -3.01 2.75 -7.85
CA GLU A 9 -2.78 1.90 -9.02
C GLU A 9 -2.67 0.42 -8.67
N TRP A 10 -2.08 0.09 -7.54
CA TRP A 10 -1.71 -1.27 -7.15
C TRP A 10 -2.77 -2.01 -6.30
N THR A 11 -3.92 -1.38 -6.01
CA THR A 11 -5.00 -1.96 -5.19
C THR A 11 -6.40 -1.65 -5.73
N ASP A 12 -7.37 -2.54 -5.59
CA ASP A 12 -8.69 -2.36 -6.23
C ASP A 12 -9.67 -1.57 -5.35
N LYS A 13 -9.52 -1.69 -4.03
CA LYS A 13 -10.37 -1.05 -3.02
C LYS A 13 -9.54 -0.54 -1.86
N THR A 14 -10.13 0.33 -1.05
CA THR A 14 -9.56 0.70 0.24
C THR A 14 -10.57 0.39 1.33
N TRP A 15 -10.09 -0.15 2.44
CA TRP A 15 -10.89 -0.42 3.63
C TRP A 15 -10.26 0.31 4.81
N ASN A 16 -11.02 1.18 5.47
CA ASN A 16 -10.50 2.08 6.52
C ASN A 16 -11.24 1.88 7.85
N PRO A 17 -11.00 0.74 8.56
CA PRO A 17 -11.48 0.53 9.92
C PRO A 17 -10.90 1.54 10.91
N THR A 18 -9.78 2.19 10.60
CA THR A 18 -9.27 3.37 11.33
C THR A 18 -8.97 4.53 10.38
N THR A 19 -8.95 5.76 10.90
CA THR A 19 -8.48 6.98 10.20
C THR A 19 -7.69 7.85 11.15
N GLY A 20 -6.77 8.67 10.64
CA GLY A 20 -5.89 9.49 11.47
C GLY A 20 -4.66 8.73 11.95
N CYS A 21 -3.57 9.44 12.21
CA CYS A 21 -2.27 8.87 12.58
C CYS A 21 -1.32 9.96 13.08
N ASP A 22 -0.30 9.58 13.84
CA ASP A 22 0.83 10.45 14.15
C ASP A 22 1.99 10.34 13.16
N LYS A 23 2.73 11.44 13.00
CA LYS A 23 3.89 11.50 12.10
C LYS A 23 5.14 10.96 12.79
N ILE A 24 5.70 9.88 12.26
CA ILE A 24 6.87 9.19 12.85
C ILE A 24 8.11 9.15 11.95
N SER A 25 8.03 9.69 10.74
CA SER A 25 9.14 9.72 9.80
C SER A 25 9.11 10.96 8.89
N PRO A 26 10.21 11.29 8.19
CA PRO A 26 10.23 12.30 7.15
C PRO A 26 9.21 12.05 6.02
N GLY A 27 8.81 10.80 5.78
CA GLY A 27 7.76 10.44 4.82
C GLY A 27 6.38 10.97 5.21
N CYS A 28 6.13 11.18 6.50
CA CYS A 28 4.85 11.68 7.01
C CYS A 28 4.69 13.20 6.90
N LEU A 29 5.76 13.95 6.57
CA LEU A 29 5.78 15.42 6.63
C LEU A 29 4.70 16.07 5.77
N HIS A 30 4.42 15.52 4.57
CA HIS A 30 3.42 16.02 3.63
C HIS A 30 2.32 14.98 3.36
N CYS A 31 1.88 14.29 4.42
CA CYS A 31 0.90 13.21 4.33
C CYS A 31 -0.40 13.65 3.62
N TYR A 32 -0.76 12.93 2.56
CA TYR A 32 -2.00 13.20 1.83
C TYR A 32 -3.25 12.94 2.69
N ALA A 33 -3.19 11.96 3.60
CA ALA A 33 -4.33 11.60 4.44
C ALA A 33 -4.66 12.74 5.40
N GLU A 34 -3.65 13.35 6.03
CA GLU A 34 -3.81 14.56 6.86
C GLU A 34 -4.44 15.70 6.07
N ALA A 35 -3.90 16.02 4.89
CA ALA A 35 -4.44 17.08 4.04
C ALA A 35 -5.91 16.82 3.63
N LEU A 36 -6.28 15.56 3.40
CA LEU A 36 -7.67 15.19 3.10
C LEU A 36 -8.60 15.39 4.31
N THR A 37 -8.14 15.13 5.54
CA THR A 37 -8.96 15.40 6.74
C THR A 37 -9.28 16.88 6.89
N GLN A 38 -8.29 17.75 6.61
CA GLN A 38 -8.46 19.21 6.62
C GLN A 38 -9.39 19.69 5.51
N ARG A 39 -9.34 19.05 4.33
CA ARG A 39 -10.20 19.40 3.20
C ARG A 39 -11.66 18.99 3.41
N PHE A 40 -11.92 17.90 4.14
CA PHE A 40 -13.26 17.34 4.33
C PHE A 40 -13.63 17.20 5.81
N PRO A 41 -13.63 18.29 6.61
CA PRO A 41 -13.76 18.21 8.06
C PRO A 41 -15.08 17.57 8.54
N LYS A 42 -16.16 17.67 7.75
CA LYS A 42 -17.44 17.00 8.06
C LYS A 42 -17.34 15.47 8.11
N ASN A 43 -16.42 14.90 7.33
CA ASN A 43 -16.18 13.44 7.27
C ASN A 43 -15.13 12.98 8.29
N PHE A 44 -14.42 13.92 8.91
CA PHE A 44 -13.32 13.69 9.83
C PHE A 44 -13.45 14.65 11.02
N SER A 45 -14.45 14.41 11.87
CA SER A 45 -14.75 15.27 13.02
C SER A 45 -13.58 15.41 14.00
N ASN A 46 -12.71 14.40 14.08
CA ASN A 46 -11.47 14.43 14.88
C ASN A 46 -10.23 14.90 14.10
N GLY A 47 -10.41 15.51 12.92
CA GLY A 47 -9.30 15.87 12.04
C GLY A 47 -8.44 14.67 11.68
N PHE A 48 -7.11 14.80 11.84
CA PHE A 48 -6.15 13.72 11.63
C PHE A 48 -5.83 12.92 12.90
N GLY A 49 -6.51 13.19 14.02
CA GLY A 49 -6.41 12.38 15.22
C GLY A 49 -6.94 10.97 14.97
N LEU A 50 -6.24 9.97 15.52
CA LEU A 50 -6.63 8.57 15.37
C LEU A 50 -8.09 8.38 15.79
N THR A 51 -8.84 7.68 14.96
CA THR A 51 -10.25 7.39 15.14
C THR A 51 -10.53 5.96 14.68
N LEU A 52 -11.08 5.15 15.58
CA LEU A 52 -11.57 3.81 15.28
C LEU A 52 -12.98 3.89 14.71
N HIS A 53 -13.27 3.04 13.72
CA HIS A 53 -14.58 2.95 13.10
C HIS A 53 -15.14 1.52 13.18
N PRO A 54 -15.61 1.05 14.36
CA PRO A 54 -16.18 -0.30 14.51
C PRO A 54 -17.30 -0.60 13.50
N ALA A 55 -18.12 0.40 13.18
CA ALA A 55 -19.20 0.29 12.20
C ALA A 55 -18.73 -0.02 10.77
N ARG A 56 -17.42 0.10 10.48
CA ARG A 56 -16.82 -0.22 9.18
C ARG A 56 -16.17 -1.58 9.13
N LEU A 57 -16.06 -2.30 10.26
CA LEU A 57 -15.37 -3.59 10.31
C LEU A 57 -15.97 -4.59 9.31
N GLU A 58 -17.29 -4.66 9.23
CA GLU A 58 -17.99 -5.65 8.40
C GLU A 58 -18.13 -5.27 6.92
N GLU A 59 -17.60 -4.11 6.48
CA GLU A 59 -17.72 -3.67 5.09
C GLU A 59 -17.23 -4.72 4.06
N PRO A 60 -16.08 -5.39 4.26
CA PRO A 60 -15.61 -6.38 3.29
C PRO A 60 -16.50 -7.61 3.14
N LEU A 61 -17.29 -7.97 4.16
CA LEU A 61 -18.24 -9.09 4.08
C LEU A 61 -19.30 -8.86 3.00
N ARG A 62 -19.52 -7.61 2.59
CA ARG A 62 -20.51 -7.23 1.57
C ARG A 62 -19.92 -7.17 0.16
N TRP A 63 -18.60 -7.32 0.00
CA TRP A 63 -17.93 -7.23 -1.29
C TRP A 63 -17.80 -8.60 -1.93
N ARG A 64 -18.51 -8.83 -3.04
CA ARG A 64 -18.57 -10.15 -3.68
C ARG A 64 -17.49 -10.40 -4.73
N THR A 65 -16.90 -9.36 -5.29
CA THR A 65 -15.86 -9.49 -6.33
C THR A 65 -14.50 -9.67 -5.66
N PRO A 66 -13.75 -10.75 -5.94
CA PRO A 66 -12.35 -10.88 -5.54
C PRO A 66 -11.58 -9.59 -5.82
N SER A 67 -10.76 -9.12 -4.89
CA SER A 67 -10.14 -7.80 -4.97
C SER A 67 -8.89 -7.74 -4.10
N ARG A 68 -7.91 -6.93 -4.51
CA ARG A 68 -6.88 -6.39 -3.61
C ARG A 68 -7.46 -5.23 -2.84
N ILE A 69 -7.32 -5.24 -1.53
CA ILE A 69 -7.89 -4.25 -0.62
C ILE A 69 -6.74 -3.65 0.18
N PHE A 70 -6.49 -2.37 -0.01
CA PHE A 70 -5.54 -1.64 0.83
C PHE A 70 -6.22 -1.26 2.16
N VAL A 71 -5.76 -1.86 3.25
CA VAL A 71 -6.22 -1.59 4.61
C VAL A 71 -5.57 -0.33 5.11
N ASN A 72 -6.37 0.56 5.69
CA ASN A 72 -5.92 1.79 6.33
C ASN A 72 -5.15 2.74 5.39
N SER A 73 -5.71 3.01 4.21
CA SER A 73 -5.21 4.09 3.35
C SER A 73 -5.28 5.49 3.97
N MET A 74 -5.92 5.64 5.13
CA MET A 74 -6.08 6.91 5.85
C MET A 74 -5.52 6.86 7.29
N SER A 75 -4.78 5.83 7.66
CA SER A 75 -4.18 5.63 9.00
C SER A 75 -3.05 4.59 8.94
N ASP A 76 -2.62 4.08 10.10
CA ASP A 76 -1.73 2.93 10.23
C ASP A 76 -2.40 1.92 11.18
N LEU A 77 -2.56 0.65 10.77
CA LEU A 77 -3.24 -0.35 11.61
C LEU A 77 -2.48 -0.63 12.91
N PHE A 78 -1.16 -0.46 12.88
CA PHE A 78 -0.28 -0.67 14.04
C PHE A 78 0.03 0.65 14.75
N HIS A 79 -0.89 1.60 14.75
CA HIS A 79 -0.80 2.76 15.63
C HIS A 79 -0.79 2.33 17.10
N GLU A 80 -0.07 3.07 17.95
CA GLU A 80 0.09 2.71 19.36
C GLU A 80 -1.22 2.69 20.16
N ASP A 81 -2.14 3.61 19.84
CA ASP A 81 -3.47 3.64 20.45
C ASP A 81 -4.52 2.78 19.73
N VAL A 82 -4.16 2.01 18.69
CA VAL A 82 -5.07 0.97 18.18
C VAL A 82 -4.97 -0.24 19.11
N PRO A 83 -6.06 -0.62 19.82
CA PRO A 83 -6.05 -1.74 20.74
C PRO A 83 -5.82 -3.06 20.00
N LEU A 84 -5.08 -3.98 20.62
CA LEU A 84 -4.82 -5.30 20.07
C LEU A 84 -6.11 -6.04 19.67
N ASP A 85 -7.14 -5.99 20.51
CA ASP A 85 -8.43 -6.64 20.21
C ASP A 85 -9.10 -6.09 18.96
N PHE A 86 -8.89 -4.81 18.65
CA PHE A 86 -9.40 -4.22 17.41
C PHE A 86 -8.63 -4.74 16.19
N ILE A 87 -7.31 -4.92 16.30
CA ILE A 87 -6.50 -5.56 15.26
C ILE A 87 -6.96 -7.01 15.04
N LYS A 88 -7.21 -7.76 16.13
CA LYS A 88 -7.77 -9.13 16.06
C LYS A 88 -9.14 -9.16 15.37
N GLN A 89 -10.01 -8.17 15.60
CA GLN A 89 -11.30 -8.05 14.88
C GLN A 89 -11.10 -7.78 13.38
N VAL A 90 -10.16 -6.90 13.02
CA VAL A 90 -9.80 -6.65 11.61
C VAL A 90 -9.32 -7.94 10.93
N LEU A 91 -8.38 -8.66 11.55
CA LEU A 91 -7.88 -9.95 11.01
C LEU A 91 -8.97 -11.02 10.94
N SER A 92 -9.94 -11.01 11.87
CA SER A 92 -11.09 -11.92 11.84
C SER A 92 -11.96 -11.69 10.60
N VAL A 93 -12.24 -10.43 10.24
CA VAL A 93 -12.97 -10.11 9.00
C VAL A 93 -12.18 -10.54 7.76
N ILE A 94 -10.86 -10.33 7.76
CA ILE A 94 -9.99 -10.77 6.66
C ILE A 94 -10.10 -12.27 6.44
N ARG A 95 -10.08 -13.04 7.53
CA ARG A 95 -10.23 -14.50 7.51
C ARG A 95 -11.58 -14.97 7.00
N LEU A 96 -12.65 -14.24 7.33
CA LEU A 96 -14.02 -14.53 6.87
C LEU A 96 -14.25 -14.17 5.39
N THR A 97 -13.29 -13.49 4.75
CA THR A 97 -13.38 -13.04 3.35
C THR A 97 -12.20 -13.51 2.50
N PRO A 98 -11.96 -14.84 2.42
CA PRO A 98 -10.74 -15.39 1.82
C PRO A 98 -10.63 -15.17 0.30
N TRP A 99 -11.71 -14.72 -0.37
CA TRP A 99 -11.70 -14.37 -1.78
C TRP A 99 -11.06 -13.00 -2.06
N HIS A 100 -10.78 -12.21 -1.04
CA HIS A 100 -10.01 -10.97 -1.16
C HIS A 100 -8.56 -11.15 -0.72
N VAL A 101 -7.67 -10.32 -1.24
CA VAL A 101 -6.30 -10.11 -0.73
C VAL A 101 -6.26 -8.79 0.00
N TYR A 102 -5.72 -8.76 1.21
CA TYR A 102 -5.59 -7.56 2.03
C TYR A 102 -4.15 -7.12 2.11
N GLN A 103 -3.87 -5.94 1.58
CA GLN A 103 -2.58 -5.28 1.64
C GLN A 103 -2.56 -4.38 2.87
N ILE A 104 -1.72 -4.68 3.85
CA ILE A 104 -1.52 -3.88 5.06
C ILE A 104 -0.14 -3.27 4.97
N LEU A 105 -0.05 -1.93 5.07
CA LEU A 105 1.21 -1.19 5.04
C LEU A 105 1.39 -0.44 6.35
N THR A 106 2.59 -0.49 6.93
CA THR A 106 2.89 0.22 8.18
C THR A 106 4.25 0.92 8.17
N LYS A 107 4.41 1.93 9.00
CA LYS A 107 5.72 2.48 9.40
C LYS A 107 6.11 2.09 10.83
N ARG A 108 5.19 1.48 11.58
CA ARG A 108 5.30 1.10 13.00
C ARG A 108 5.70 -0.37 13.14
N HIS A 109 6.79 -0.72 12.48
CA HIS A 109 7.37 -2.06 12.36
C HIS A 109 7.76 -2.68 13.72
N GLU A 110 8.24 -1.89 14.69
CA GLU A 110 8.52 -2.37 16.06
C GLU A 110 7.24 -2.87 16.75
N ARG A 111 6.15 -2.08 16.71
CA ARG A 111 4.87 -2.49 17.28
C ARG A 111 4.30 -3.72 16.57
N LEU A 112 4.41 -3.76 15.24
CA LEU A 112 4.03 -4.95 14.47
C LEU A 112 4.76 -6.19 14.98
N ARG A 113 6.09 -6.13 15.14
CA ARG A 113 6.90 -7.24 15.68
C ARG A 113 6.44 -7.61 17.09
N ASP A 114 6.29 -6.64 17.99
CA ASP A 114 5.93 -6.90 19.40
C ASP A 114 4.57 -7.60 19.52
N LEU A 115 3.62 -7.26 18.64
CA LEU A 115 2.29 -7.88 18.60
C LEU A 115 2.24 -9.19 17.81
N THR A 116 3.29 -9.54 17.07
CA THR A 116 3.27 -10.68 16.12
C THR A 116 2.90 -11.99 16.80
N SER A 117 3.39 -12.25 18.02
CA SER A 117 3.08 -13.48 18.76
C SER A 117 1.60 -13.60 19.18
N GLU A 118 0.86 -12.50 19.19
CA GLU A 118 -0.56 -12.45 19.54
C GLU A 118 -1.50 -12.36 18.33
N LEU A 119 -0.94 -12.25 17.12
CA LEU A 119 -1.66 -12.07 15.89
C LEU A 119 -1.48 -13.29 14.98
N ASP A 120 -2.60 -13.89 14.58
CA ASP A 120 -2.62 -14.93 13.55
C ASP A 120 -3.02 -14.30 12.20
N PHE A 121 -2.05 -14.18 11.29
CA PHE A 121 -2.23 -13.59 9.96
C PHE A 121 -2.77 -14.63 8.96
N PRO A 122 -3.98 -14.44 8.41
CA PRO A 122 -4.51 -15.31 7.35
C PRO A 122 -3.64 -15.29 6.08
N GLU A 123 -3.68 -16.38 5.29
CA GLU A 123 -2.94 -16.50 4.01
C GLU A 123 -3.19 -15.34 3.04
N ASN A 124 -4.38 -14.74 3.10
CA ASN A 124 -4.79 -13.63 2.25
C ASN A 124 -4.39 -12.25 2.79
N VAL A 125 -3.50 -12.18 3.78
CA VAL A 125 -2.80 -10.96 4.20
C VAL A 125 -1.47 -10.83 3.48
N TRP A 126 -1.28 -9.71 2.80
CA TRP A 126 0.02 -9.23 2.35
C TRP A 126 0.43 -8.08 3.26
N LEU A 127 1.60 -8.19 3.86
CA LEU A 127 2.07 -7.23 4.84
C LEU A 127 3.31 -6.52 4.32
N GLY A 128 3.38 -5.23 4.56
CA GLY A 128 4.51 -4.44 4.11
C GLY A 128 4.86 -3.30 5.01
N VAL A 129 6.08 -2.80 4.82
CA VAL A 129 6.61 -1.62 5.49
C VAL A 129 6.89 -0.52 4.48
N SER A 130 6.70 0.74 4.88
CA SER A 130 7.21 1.85 4.07
C SER A 130 8.69 2.07 4.32
N VAL A 131 9.48 2.37 3.29
CA VAL A 131 10.91 2.71 3.40
C VAL A 131 11.21 3.93 2.54
N GLU A 132 11.28 5.09 3.16
CA GLU A 132 11.33 6.36 2.43
C GLU A 132 12.75 6.79 2.08
N ASN A 133 13.74 6.37 2.85
CA ASN A 133 15.17 6.64 2.64
C ASN A 133 16.03 5.59 3.36
N GLN A 134 17.35 5.66 3.14
CA GLN A 134 18.30 4.66 3.63
C GLN A 134 18.28 4.46 5.16
N ASN A 135 17.83 5.46 5.94
CA ASN A 135 17.79 5.34 7.40
C ASN A 135 16.66 4.45 7.92
N TYR A 136 15.76 4.00 7.05
CA TYR A 136 14.59 3.18 7.41
C TYR A 136 14.59 1.81 6.73
N VAL A 137 15.72 1.38 6.17
CA VAL A 137 15.83 0.05 5.52
C VAL A 137 15.84 -1.10 6.54
N ASP A 138 16.21 -0.82 7.78
CA ASP A 138 16.18 -1.74 8.92
C ASP A 138 14.78 -2.34 9.16
N ARG A 139 13.72 -1.61 8.80
CA ARG A 139 12.32 -2.10 8.83
C ARG A 139 12.11 -3.43 8.12
N LEU A 140 12.94 -3.76 7.12
CA LEU A 140 12.87 -5.04 6.41
C LEU A 140 13.19 -6.21 7.34
N GLU A 141 14.13 -6.04 8.28
CA GLU A 141 14.52 -7.08 9.24
C GLU A 141 13.31 -7.49 10.09
N TYR A 142 12.60 -6.50 10.63
CA TYR A 142 11.37 -6.69 11.40
C TYR A 142 10.26 -7.35 10.57
N LEU A 143 10.10 -6.95 9.30
CA LEU A 143 9.08 -7.53 8.43
C LEU A 143 9.32 -9.02 8.17
N ARG A 144 10.59 -9.46 8.11
CA ARG A 144 10.94 -10.88 7.90
C ARG A 144 10.57 -11.76 9.08
N GLU A 145 10.60 -11.22 10.29
CA GLU A 145 10.21 -11.94 11.51
C GLU A 145 8.71 -12.25 11.56
N VAL A 146 7.87 -11.53 10.81
CA VAL A 146 6.42 -11.73 10.81
C VAL A 146 6.03 -12.91 9.91
N PRO A 147 5.26 -13.90 10.39
CA PRO A 147 4.87 -15.07 9.61
C PRO A 147 3.70 -14.75 8.65
N VAL A 148 4.01 -14.15 7.50
CA VAL A 148 3.05 -13.83 6.44
C VAL A 148 3.44 -14.45 5.11
N SER A 149 2.45 -14.73 4.25
CA SER A 149 2.64 -15.34 2.94
C SER A 149 3.33 -14.41 1.93
N VAL A 150 3.06 -13.11 2.02
CA VAL A 150 3.63 -12.10 1.13
C VAL A 150 4.12 -10.90 1.93
N ARG A 151 5.39 -10.57 1.71
CA ARG A 151 6.08 -9.39 2.25
C ARG A 151 6.33 -8.39 1.14
N PHE A 152 5.92 -7.15 1.32
CA PHE A 152 6.17 -6.09 0.35
C PHE A 152 6.78 -4.83 0.97
N ILE A 153 7.48 -4.06 0.14
CA ILE A 153 8.06 -2.77 0.54
C ILE A 153 7.37 -1.68 -0.26
N SER A 154 6.96 -0.61 0.41
CA SER A 154 6.53 0.63 -0.25
C SER A 154 7.60 1.69 -0.06
N CYS A 155 8.38 1.93 -1.10
CA CYS A 155 9.34 3.03 -1.13
C CYS A 155 8.61 4.34 -1.48
N GLU A 156 7.70 4.77 -0.59
CA GLU A 156 6.80 5.90 -0.82
C GLU A 156 6.60 6.80 0.43
N PRO A 157 6.77 8.13 0.29
CA PRO A 157 7.46 8.77 -0.84
C PRO A 157 8.93 8.34 -0.88
N LEU A 158 9.51 8.13 -2.06
CA LEU A 158 10.95 7.89 -2.19
C LEU A 158 11.72 9.21 -2.01
N LEU A 159 12.47 9.32 -0.90
CA LEU A 159 13.18 10.52 -0.46
C LEU A 159 14.71 10.37 -0.54
N GLY A 160 15.22 9.28 -1.12
CA GLY A 160 16.65 9.04 -1.30
C GLY A 160 16.94 7.75 -2.03
N ALA A 161 18.21 7.54 -2.38
CA ALA A 161 18.67 6.23 -2.89
C ALA A 161 18.52 5.17 -1.79
N LEU A 162 18.24 3.93 -2.20
CA LEU A 162 18.09 2.79 -1.31
C LEU A 162 18.96 1.63 -1.78
N LYS A 163 19.73 1.05 -0.85
CA LYS A 163 20.29 -0.29 -0.98
C LYS A 163 19.46 -1.24 -0.14
N LEU A 164 18.77 -2.15 -0.82
CA LEU A 164 17.81 -3.07 -0.24
C LEU A 164 18.38 -4.48 -0.28
N ASP A 165 18.35 -5.15 0.86
CA ASP A 165 18.43 -6.60 0.89
C ASP A 165 17.03 -7.16 0.64
N LEU A 166 16.82 -7.79 -0.52
CA LEU A 166 15.51 -8.26 -0.94
C LEU A 166 15.24 -9.73 -0.56
N THR A 167 16.11 -10.33 0.27
CA THR A 167 15.87 -11.67 0.83
C THR A 167 14.50 -11.72 1.53
N ASP A 168 13.70 -12.73 1.20
CA ASP A 168 12.32 -12.95 1.68
C ASP A 168 11.31 -11.83 1.39
N ILE A 169 11.62 -10.94 0.44
CA ILE A 169 10.72 -9.90 -0.06
C ILE A 169 10.12 -10.33 -1.40
N HIS A 170 8.83 -10.10 -1.58
CA HIS A 170 8.08 -10.60 -2.73
C HIS A 170 7.70 -9.48 -3.70
N TRP A 171 7.60 -8.25 -3.22
CA TRP A 171 7.13 -7.12 -4.04
C TRP A 171 7.67 -5.79 -3.54
N VAL A 172 8.10 -4.93 -4.46
CA VAL A 172 8.57 -3.58 -4.16
C VAL A 172 7.78 -2.57 -4.99
N ILE A 173 7.19 -1.60 -4.30
CA ILE A 173 6.43 -0.49 -4.88
C ILE A 173 7.27 0.78 -4.74
N VAL A 174 7.51 1.49 -5.83
CA VAL A 174 8.23 2.76 -5.83
C VAL A 174 7.33 3.90 -6.30
N GLY A 175 7.36 5.02 -5.57
CA GLY A 175 6.58 6.19 -5.94
C GLY A 175 7.09 7.47 -5.30
N GLY A 176 7.06 8.56 -6.08
CA GLY A 176 7.35 9.89 -5.58
C GLY A 176 6.19 10.52 -4.81
N GLU A 177 6.51 11.61 -4.09
CA GLU A 177 5.54 12.31 -3.25
C GLU A 177 4.49 13.04 -4.10
N SER A 178 3.25 13.11 -3.59
CA SER A 178 2.16 13.86 -4.22
C SER A 178 1.65 14.95 -3.31
N GLY A 179 1.18 16.05 -3.89
CA GLY A 179 0.53 17.15 -3.18
C GLY A 179 1.23 18.50 -3.39
N GLN A 180 0.67 19.55 -2.78
CA GLN A 180 1.15 20.93 -2.98
C GLN A 180 2.61 21.13 -2.59
N LYS A 181 3.09 20.38 -1.58
CA LYS A 181 4.45 20.44 -1.05
C LYS A 181 5.29 19.21 -1.44
N ASN A 182 4.97 18.56 -2.55
CA ASN A 182 5.69 17.35 -2.97
C ASN A 182 7.20 17.62 -3.10
N ARG A 183 8.00 16.72 -2.53
CA ARG A 183 9.45 16.67 -2.73
C ARG A 183 9.77 15.85 -3.99
N PRO A 184 10.71 16.31 -4.83
CA PRO A 184 11.03 15.63 -6.07
C PRO A 184 11.78 14.31 -5.80
N ILE A 185 11.40 13.27 -6.53
CA ILE A 185 12.15 12.02 -6.66
C ILE A 185 13.21 12.19 -7.75
N LYS A 186 14.39 11.56 -7.58
CA LYS A 186 15.31 11.34 -8.71
C LYS A 186 14.96 10.03 -9.39
N VAL A 187 14.72 10.07 -10.70
CA VAL A 187 14.37 8.88 -11.51
C VAL A 187 15.41 7.78 -11.34
N SER A 188 16.70 8.13 -11.27
CA SER A 188 17.80 7.19 -11.05
C SER A 188 17.71 6.39 -9.74
N TRP A 189 17.01 6.89 -8.72
CA TRP A 189 16.76 6.09 -7.52
C TRP A 189 15.73 4.99 -7.78
N ALA A 190 14.70 5.27 -8.58
CA ALA A 190 13.71 4.27 -8.96
C ALA A 190 14.30 3.23 -9.92
N GLU A 191 15.17 3.65 -10.85
CA GLU A 191 15.91 2.75 -11.74
C GLU A 191 16.83 1.80 -10.96
N ASP A 192 17.61 2.32 -9.99
CA ASP A 192 18.49 1.48 -9.15
C ASP A 192 17.70 0.47 -8.31
N ILE A 193 16.51 0.83 -7.82
CA ILE A 193 15.64 -0.10 -7.08
C ILE A 193 15.04 -1.15 -8.03
N ARG A 194 14.59 -0.75 -9.23
CA ARG A 194 14.14 -1.69 -10.28
C ARG A 194 15.21 -2.73 -10.56
N ASP A 195 16.45 -2.30 -10.80
CA ASP A 195 17.55 -3.20 -11.15
C ASP A 195 17.90 -4.15 -10.00
N GLN A 196 17.81 -3.69 -8.75
CA GLN A 196 17.91 -4.56 -7.56
C GLN A 196 16.81 -5.63 -7.55
N CYS A 197 15.56 -5.26 -7.85
CA CYS A 197 14.43 -6.19 -7.90
C CYS A 197 14.59 -7.23 -9.01
N GLN A 198 14.95 -6.80 -10.22
CA GLN A 198 15.18 -7.69 -11.36
C GLN A 198 16.31 -8.68 -11.06
N LYS A 199 17.41 -8.22 -10.45
CA LYS A 199 18.52 -9.08 -10.04
C LYS A 199 18.11 -10.12 -8.99
N ALA A 200 17.19 -9.76 -8.08
CA ALA A 200 16.71 -10.63 -7.02
C ALA A 200 15.53 -11.52 -7.41
N GLY A 201 14.94 -11.33 -8.61
CA GLY A 201 13.70 -12.01 -9.00
C GLY A 201 12.48 -11.56 -8.20
N VAL A 202 12.47 -10.31 -7.72
CA VAL A 202 11.38 -9.73 -6.92
C VAL A 202 10.52 -8.84 -7.80
N SER A 203 9.19 -8.93 -7.67
CA SER A 203 8.28 -8.12 -8.46
C SER A 203 8.44 -6.62 -8.18
N PHE A 204 8.51 -5.82 -9.23
CA PHE A 204 8.68 -4.38 -9.17
C PHE A 204 7.47 -3.60 -9.73
N PHE A 205 6.96 -2.66 -8.95
CA PHE A 205 5.86 -1.79 -9.35
C PHE A 205 6.27 -0.31 -9.26
N PHE A 206 6.35 0.36 -10.41
CA PHE A 206 6.54 1.81 -10.45
C PHE A 206 5.18 2.51 -10.51
N LYS A 207 4.82 3.16 -9.40
CA LYS A 207 3.52 3.81 -9.25
C LYS A 207 3.47 5.15 -9.96
N GLN A 208 4.43 6.03 -9.66
CA GLN A 208 4.48 7.38 -10.20
C GLN A 208 5.78 8.13 -9.87
N VAL A 209 6.10 9.13 -10.69
CA VAL A 209 7.12 10.15 -10.35
C VAL A 209 6.62 11.09 -9.23
N GLY A 210 5.31 11.26 -9.08
CA GLY A 210 4.71 12.19 -8.12
C GLY A 210 4.41 13.58 -8.72
N GLY A 211 4.24 14.59 -7.87
CA GLY A 211 3.96 15.97 -8.30
C GLY A 211 2.78 16.65 -7.60
N ARG A 212 2.34 17.80 -8.12
CA ARG A 212 1.32 18.65 -7.47
C ARG A 212 0.00 17.93 -7.20
N THR A 213 -0.40 17.05 -8.11
CA THR A 213 -1.54 16.14 -7.95
C THR A 213 -1.07 14.70 -8.10
N PRO A 214 -1.81 13.71 -7.57
CA PRO A 214 -1.53 12.31 -7.88
C PRO A 214 -1.41 12.11 -9.39
N LYS A 215 -0.42 11.32 -9.81
CA LYS A 215 -0.12 10.94 -11.21
C LYS A 215 0.39 12.07 -12.10
N ALA A 216 0.65 13.27 -11.58
CA ALA A 216 1.03 14.42 -12.40
C ALA A 216 2.32 14.20 -13.22
N GLY A 217 3.34 13.58 -12.61
CA GLY A 217 4.60 13.24 -13.27
C GLY A 217 4.55 11.93 -14.07
N GLY A 218 3.39 11.30 -14.21
CA GLY A 218 3.25 10.04 -14.93
C GLY A 218 3.79 8.82 -14.18
N ARG A 219 3.75 7.68 -14.86
CA ARG A 219 4.12 6.35 -14.33
C ARG A 219 5.08 5.58 -15.25
N LEU A 220 5.73 6.30 -16.16
CA LEU A 220 6.74 5.72 -17.04
C LEU A 220 8.10 5.77 -16.33
N LEU A 221 8.82 4.66 -16.37
CA LEU A 221 10.21 4.56 -15.97
C LEU A 221 10.95 4.01 -17.19
N ASN A 222 11.76 4.86 -17.83
CA ASN A 222 12.43 4.58 -19.11
C ASN A 222 11.44 4.24 -20.22
N ASP A 223 10.40 5.07 -20.36
CA ASP A 223 9.31 4.92 -21.33
C ASP A 223 8.47 3.64 -21.22
N GLU A 224 8.68 2.87 -20.14
CA GLU A 224 7.96 1.62 -19.87
C GLU A 224 7.08 1.73 -18.63
N ILE A 225 6.00 0.94 -18.62
CA ILE A 225 5.14 0.76 -17.45
C ILE A 225 5.64 -0.45 -16.68
N TRP A 226 5.92 -0.26 -15.39
CA TRP A 226 6.30 -1.34 -14.49
C TRP A 226 5.16 -1.58 -13.50
N ASP A 227 4.41 -2.66 -13.69
CA ASP A 227 3.23 -3.01 -12.91
C ASP A 227 3.18 -4.47 -12.47
N GLU A 228 4.36 -5.07 -12.30
CA GLU A 228 4.51 -6.44 -11.84
C GLU A 228 3.82 -6.64 -10.48
N MET A 229 3.31 -7.85 -10.31
CA MET A 229 2.66 -8.33 -9.09
C MET A 229 3.33 -9.64 -8.66
N PRO A 230 3.43 -9.92 -7.36
CA PRO A 230 3.96 -11.20 -6.90
C PRO A 230 3.09 -12.37 -7.37
N ASP A 231 3.70 -13.52 -7.64
CA ASP A 231 3.04 -14.75 -8.12
C ASP A 231 1.82 -15.18 -7.29
N ALA A 232 1.82 -14.85 -6.00
CA ALA A 232 0.69 -15.06 -5.10
C ALA A 232 -0.60 -14.41 -5.62
N TRP A 233 -0.50 -13.31 -6.37
CA TRP A 233 -1.65 -12.68 -7.02
C TRP A 233 -2.29 -13.58 -8.08
N ASP A 234 -1.46 -14.12 -8.97
CA ASP A 234 -1.92 -14.96 -10.06
C ASP A 234 -2.51 -16.26 -9.54
N GLN A 235 -1.89 -16.83 -8.49
CA GLN A 235 -2.43 -17.99 -7.78
C GLN A 235 -3.78 -17.67 -7.15
N HIS A 236 -3.93 -16.50 -6.52
CA HIS A 236 -5.19 -16.07 -5.91
C HIS A 236 -6.31 -15.92 -6.95
N ILE A 237 -6.00 -15.31 -8.10
CA ILE A 237 -6.97 -15.15 -9.20
C ILE A 237 -7.36 -16.48 -9.83
N ARG A 238 -6.42 -17.42 -9.99
CA ARG A 238 -6.75 -18.78 -10.43
C ARG A 238 -7.70 -19.50 -9.46
N ARG A 239 -7.55 -19.24 -8.16
CA ARG A 239 -8.40 -19.85 -7.11
C ARG A 239 -9.80 -19.26 -7.05
N TRP A 240 -9.93 -17.94 -7.12
CA TRP A 240 -11.17 -17.22 -6.80
C TRP A 240 -11.89 -16.58 -7.99
N GLY A 241 -11.31 -16.61 -9.19
CA GLY A 241 -11.88 -16.01 -10.39
C GLY A 241 -11.44 -14.55 -10.61
N SER A 242 -12.00 -13.92 -11.65
CA SER A 242 -11.47 -12.69 -12.23
C SER A 242 -11.49 -11.48 -11.30
N ALA A 243 -10.37 -10.75 -11.28
CA ALA A 243 -10.20 -9.46 -10.62
C ALA A 243 -11.18 -8.40 -11.16
N PRO A 244 -11.40 -7.27 -10.44
CA PRO A 244 -12.17 -6.17 -10.98
C PRO A 244 -11.44 -5.60 -12.20
N LEU A 245 -12.16 -5.35 -13.29
CA LEU A 245 -11.63 -4.61 -14.44
C LEU A 245 -11.33 -3.17 -14.00
N LYS A 246 -10.08 -2.88 -13.59
CA LYS A 246 -9.60 -1.51 -13.55
C LYS A 246 -9.50 -1.04 -15.00
N GLY A 247 -10.36 -0.10 -15.37
CA GLY A 247 -10.57 0.32 -16.74
C GLY A 247 -9.27 0.41 -17.55
N MET A 248 -9.08 -0.54 -18.46
CA MET A 248 -8.33 -0.29 -19.69
C MET A 248 -9.01 0.94 -20.30
N ARG A 249 -8.36 2.11 -20.26
CA ARG A 249 -8.69 3.12 -21.26
C ARG A 249 -8.48 2.42 -22.59
N ARG A 250 -9.54 2.29 -23.40
CA ARG A 250 -9.41 1.90 -24.80
C ARG A 250 -8.30 2.78 -25.36
N LEU A 251 -7.18 2.17 -25.75
CA LEU A 251 -6.29 2.78 -26.73
C LEU A 251 -7.19 3.06 -27.93
N GLY A 252 -7.52 4.34 -28.12
CA GLY A 252 -8.29 4.78 -29.26
C GLY A 252 -7.58 4.26 -30.50
N LYS A 253 -8.36 3.64 -31.39
CA LYS A 253 -7.91 3.24 -32.72
C LYS A 253 -7.08 4.40 -33.32
N LEU A 254 -5.80 4.18 -33.57
CA LEU A 254 -5.18 4.85 -34.71
C LEU A 254 -5.83 4.21 -35.94
N GLU A 255 -6.87 4.86 -36.44
CA GLU A 255 -7.27 4.62 -37.82
C GLU A 255 -6.19 5.24 -38.70
N LEU A 256 -5.47 4.33 -39.36
CA LEU A 256 -4.74 4.58 -40.58
C LEU A 256 -5.69 5.23 -41.58
N THR A 257 -5.41 6.46 -41.98
CA THR A 257 -5.78 6.94 -43.31
C THR A 257 -4.57 7.62 -43.93
N ALA A 258 -4.20 7.09 -45.08
CA ALA A 258 -3.29 7.68 -46.06
C ALA A 258 -3.80 9.05 -46.55
#